data_AF-A0A850GTK8-F1
#
_entry.id   AF-A0A850GTK8-F1
#
_cell.length_a   1.000
_cell.length_b   1.000
_cell.length_c   1.000
_cell.angle_alpha   90.00
_cell.angle_beta   90.00
_cell.angle_gamma   90.00
#
_symmetry.space_group_name_H-M   'P 1'
#
loop_
_entity.id
_entity.type
_entity.pdbx_description
1 polymer ?
#
loop_
_entity_poly.entity_id
_entity_poly.type
_entity_poly.pdbx_seq_one_letter_code
_entity_poly.pdbx_strand_id
1 'polypeptide(L)'
;MAEERSGGTEGARAEAKGAQAGEAERRRSWWLWGVLLFVLLCLIFFRRVLLPFVFGALIAYLLEPLVRRIGPRIGRAGAVAVVYVVLLGLLVGFFGGLLPGVISDLARLSESTPEAVQTLNDEWLPRASAWFESTFPGLLPAESTPRGVQESASELVVEPLDDGSYRVDLRELHLEVHDSGGGWVIQPDRPRQDSFGAIVRDLVASKGDELTEAAAATVRGVVTGVAAFLTDFVLAFLVAAFVLVDLDRIQRFIRSLIPPRHREQLGELIEGIDEGMAGVVRGQILICLVNGTLAYIGLRLFGVHYSLLLAMIAALFSVVPVAGILVATIPIMGVALLSGDVGLSGLAFGKSAAMLGWLVVIHLFEASYLNPKIIGIASNIHPVVLLFALLAGFEVAGVLGLVLAIPVASVVQTGVIYARKRANVGRPRKRTTRRGLRSASHPAAGSGSRPVLVDDEPKEP
;
A
#
# COMPACT_ATOMS: atom_id res chain seq x y z
N MET A 1 -42.22 -16.36 -69.38
CA MET A 1 -41.82 -14.96 -69.10
C MET A 1 -42.43 -14.34 -67.83
N ALA A 2 -43.37 -15.01 -67.12
CA ALA A 2 -43.95 -14.45 -65.88
C ALA A 2 -43.21 -14.89 -64.58
N GLU A 3 -42.41 -15.95 -64.63
CA GLU A 3 -41.77 -16.54 -63.44
C GLU A 3 -40.40 -15.92 -63.09
N GLU A 4 -39.76 -15.24 -64.04
CA GLU A 4 -38.43 -14.65 -63.86
C GLU A 4 -38.46 -13.26 -63.17
N ARG A 5 -39.65 -12.66 -63.05
CA ARG A 5 -39.83 -11.34 -62.42
C ARG A 5 -40.16 -11.37 -60.92
N SER A 6 -40.53 -12.52 -60.35
CA SER A 6 -40.84 -12.63 -58.92
C SER A 6 -39.57 -12.76 -58.05
N GLY A 7 -38.56 -13.52 -58.50
CA GLY A 7 -37.31 -13.74 -57.76
C GLY A 7 -36.46 -12.47 -57.53
N GLY A 8 -36.49 -11.52 -58.48
CA GLY A 8 -35.78 -10.23 -58.33
C GLY A 8 -36.36 -9.33 -57.24
N THR A 9 -37.67 -9.43 -56.96
CA THR A 9 -38.34 -8.60 -55.94
C THR A 9 -38.12 -9.12 -54.51
N GLU A 10 -37.94 -10.44 -54.34
CA GLU A 10 -37.61 -11.04 -53.04
C GLU A 10 -36.14 -10.79 -52.65
N GLY A 11 -35.21 -10.87 -53.62
CA GLY A 11 -33.80 -10.53 -53.40
C GLY A 11 -33.60 -9.06 -52.98
N ALA A 12 -34.25 -8.12 -53.68
CA ALA A 12 -34.18 -6.69 -53.34
C ALA A 12 -34.79 -6.36 -51.96
N ARG A 13 -35.85 -7.08 -51.55
CA ARG A 13 -36.44 -6.96 -50.19
C ARG A 13 -35.54 -7.53 -49.10
N ALA A 14 -34.82 -8.61 -49.38
CA ALA A 14 -33.86 -9.21 -48.45
C ALA A 14 -32.63 -8.32 -48.26
N GLU A 15 -32.09 -7.74 -49.34
CA GLU A 15 -31.01 -6.75 -49.28
C GLU A 15 -31.42 -5.47 -48.54
N ALA A 16 -32.62 -4.93 -48.81
CA ALA A 16 -33.13 -3.75 -48.12
C ALA A 16 -33.34 -3.99 -46.62
N LYS A 17 -33.81 -5.19 -46.23
CA LYS A 17 -33.92 -5.59 -44.80
C LYS A 17 -32.56 -5.76 -44.15
N GLY A 18 -31.57 -6.32 -44.85
CA GLY A 18 -30.20 -6.46 -44.37
C GLY A 18 -29.51 -5.10 -44.15
N ALA A 19 -29.69 -4.17 -45.10
CA ALA A 19 -29.19 -2.79 -44.99
C ALA A 19 -29.86 -2.02 -43.83
N GLN A 20 -31.19 -2.12 -43.69
CA GLN A 20 -31.92 -1.50 -42.57
C GLN A 20 -31.53 -2.08 -41.21
N ALA A 21 -31.27 -3.39 -41.13
CA ALA A 21 -30.78 -4.03 -39.90
C ALA A 21 -29.36 -3.56 -39.54
N GLY A 22 -28.47 -3.44 -40.53
CA GLY A 22 -27.11 -2.95 -40.34
C GLY A 22 -27.05 -1.48 -39.90
N GLU A 23 -27.90 -0.61 -40.45
CA GLU A 23 -28.03 0.78 -40.02
C GLU A 23 -28.59 0.91 -38.60
N ALA A 24 -29.56 0.07 -38.22
CA ALA A 24 -30.11 0.04 -36.87
C ALA A 24 -29.08 -0.43 -35.83
N GLU A 25 -28.28 -1.46 -36.14
CA GLU A 25 -27.18 -1.90 -35.29
C GLU A 25 -26.08 -0.86 -35.17
N ARG A 26 -25.72 -0.20 -36.27
CA ARG A 26 -24.73 0.90 -36.27
C ARG A 26 -25.24 2.07 -35.44
N ARG A 27 -26.47 2.55 -35.64
CA ARG A 27 -27.04 3.66 -34.84
C ARG A 27 -27.13 3.33 -33.35
N ARG A 28 -27.46 2.07 -33.01
CA ARG A 28 -27.45 1.57 -31.63
C ARG A 28 -26.04 1.55 -31.04
N SER A 29 -25.03 1.12 -31.80
CA SER A 29 -23.63 1.14 -31.36
C SER A 29 -23.14 2.57 -31.08
N TRP A 30 -23.37 3.52 -31.99
CA TRP A 30 -23.00 4.92 -31.79
C TRP A 30 -23.70 5.56 -30.59
N TRP A 31 -24.99 5.25 -30.38
CA TRP A 31 -25.70 5.70 -29.18
C TRP A 31 -25.12 5.10 -27.89
N LEU A 32 -24.76 3.81 -27.89
CA LEU A 32 -24.10 3.17 -26.75
C LEU A 32 -22.75 3.80 -26.45
N TRP A 33 -21.92 4.07 -27.46
CA TRP A 33 -20.65 4.79 -27.29
C TRP A 33 -20.85 6.21 -26.79
N GLY A 34 -21.87 6.92 -27.27
CA GLY A 34 -22.24 8.26 -26.79
C GLY A 34 -22.67 8.27 -25.32
N VAL A 35 -23.52 7.32 -24.90
CA VAL A 35 -23.92 7.14 -23.49
C VAL A 35 -22.71 6.79 -22.63
N LEU A 36 -21.83 5.90 -23.11
CA LEU A 36 -20.65 5.48 -22.37
C LEU A 36 -19.65 6.63 -22.19
N LEU A 37 -19.46 7.46 -23.22
CA LEU A 37 -18.66 8.69 -23.14
C LEU A 37 -19.27 9.71 -22.18
N PHE A 38 -20.59 9.90 -22.22
CA PHE A 38 -21.28 10.80 -21.29
C PHE A 38 -21.13 10.35 -19.83
N VAL A 39 -21.31 9.06 -19.56
CA VAL A 39 -21.09 8.47 -18.23
C VAL A 39 -19.63 8.68 -17.81
N LEU A 40 -18.66 8.43 -18.69
CA LEU A 40 -17.25 8.63 -18.40
C LEU A 40 -16.94 10.11 -18.05
N LEU A 41 -17.46 11.05 -18.83
CA LEU A 41 -17.30 12.48 -18.56
C LEU A 41 -17.95 12.89 -17.23
N CYS A 42 -19.16 12.40 -16.94
CA CYS A 42 -19.80 12.60 -15.64
C CYS A 42 -18.96 12.05 -14.50
N LEU A 43 -18.39 10.84 -14.63
CA LEU A 43 -17.54 10.25 -13.61
C LEU A 43 -16.26 11.09 -13.37
N ILE A 44 -15.68 11.66 -14.42
CA ILE A 44 -14.50 12.52 -14.32
C ILE A 44 -14.86 13.85 -13.66
N PHE A 45 -15.97 14.48 -14.10
CA PHE A 45 -16.39 15.78 -13.62
C PHE A 45 -16.89 15.74 -12.16
N PHE A 46 -17.73 14.76 -11.83
CA PHE A 46 -18.32 14.61 -10.50
C PHE A 46 -17.51 13.72 -9.56
N ARG A 47 -16.27 13.36 -9.91
CA ARG A 47 -15.43 12.45 -9.12
C ARG A 47 -15.36 12.85 -7.65
N ARG A 48 -15.12 14.14 -7.37
CA ARG A 48 -15.03 14.67 -6.00
C ARG A 48 -16.32 14.47 -5.20
N VAL A 49 -17.48 14.56 -5.86
CA VAL A 49 -18.78 14.36 -5.23
C VAL A 49 -19.09 12.87 -5.09
N LEU A 50 -18.66 12.03 -6.04
CA LEU A 50 -18.94 10.60 -6.05
C LEU A 50 -18.15 9.82 -4.99
N LEU A 51 -16.94 10.28 -4.65
CA LEU A 51 -16.05 9.59 -3.71
C LEU A 51 -16.67 9.32 -2.34
N PRO A 52 -17.29 10.30 -1.65
CA PRO A 52 -18.02 10.04 -0.41
C PRO A 52 -19.16 9.03 -0.56
N PHE A 53 -19.79 8.92 -1.73
CA PHE A 53 -20.83 7.90 -1.96
C PHE A 53 -20.25 6.50 -2.15
N VAL A 54 -19.13 6.38 -2.86
CA VAL A 54 -18.44 5.09 -3.02
C VAL A 54 -17.90 4.63 -1.67
N PHE A 55 -17.28 5.52 -0.91
CA PHE A 55 -16.81 5.21 0.44
C PHE A 55 -17.98 4.91 1.38
N GLY A 56 -19.05 5.70 1.29
CA GLY A 56 -20.26 5.46 2.06
C GLY A 56 -20.91 4.12 1.75
N ALA A 57 -20.94 3.71 0.47
CA ALA A 57 -21.40 2.38 0.07
C ALA A 57 -20.49 1.26 0.60
N LEU A 58 -19.17 1.46 0.62
CA LEU A 58 -18.24 0.51 1.23
C LEU A 58 -18.47 0.39 2.75
N ILE A 59 -18.63 1.50 3.47
CA ILE A 59 -18.96 1.49 4.90
C ILE A 59 -20.32 0.82 5.12
N ALA A 60 -21.33 1.15 4.31
CA ALA A 60 -22.64 0.53 4.42
C ALA A 60 -22.54 -0.99 4.23
N TYR A 61 -21.77 -1.46 3.25
CA TYR A 61 -21.49 -2.87 3.04
C TYR A 61 -20.77 -3.53 4.23
N LEU A 62 -19.77 -2.86 4.81
CA LEU A 62 -19.06 -3.30 6.01
C LEU A 62 -19.98 -3.42 7.24
N LEU A 63 -20.90 -2.47 7.40
CA LEU A 63 -21.79 -2.38 8.56
C LEU A 63 -23.08 -3.18 8.39
N GLU A 64 -23.49 -3.51 7.16
CA GLU A 64 -24.68 -4.31 6.86
C GLU A 64 -24.74 -5.62 7.65
N PRO A 65 -23.70 -6.46 7.73
CA PRO A 65 -23.77 -7.69 8.52
C PRO A 65 -24.02 -7.43 10.01
N LEU A 66 -23.53 -6.31 10.57
CA LEU A 66 -23.80 -5.92 11.95
C LEU A 66 -25.25 -5.43 12.12
N VAL A 67 -25.69 -4.53 11.24
CA VAL A 67 -27.06 -3.99 11.27
C VAL A 67 -28.09 -5.09 11.06
N ARG A 68 -27.84 -6.05 10.17
CA ARG A 68 -28.75 -7.19 9.93
C ARG A 68 -28.84 -8.13 11.13
N ARG A 69 -27.77 -8.27 11.93
CA ARG A 69 -27.79 -9.06 13.18
C ARG A 69 -28.63 -8.41 14.29
N ILE A 70 -28.65 -7.08 14.36
CA ILE A 70 -29.38 -6.32 15.40
C ILE A 70 -30.81 -5.96 14.95
N GLY A 71 -31.01 -5.77 13.64
CA GLY A 71 -32.24 -5.31 12.99
C GLY A 71 -33.55 -5.99 13.42
N PRO A 72 -33.59 -7.32 13.61
CA PRO A 72 -34.82 -7.99 14.05
C PRO A 72 -35.36 -7.53 15.40
N ARG A 73 -34.51 -6.94 16.28
CA ARG A 73 -34.93 -6.51 17.63
C ARG A 73 -35.49 -5.09 17.68
N ILE A 74 -34.98 -4.18 16.86
CA ILE A 74 -35.22 -2.73 16.99
C ILE A 74 -35.59 -2.03 15.67
N GLY A 75 -35.85 -2.81 14.61
CA GLY A 75 -36.06 -2.30 13.26
C GLY A 75 -34.74 -1.86 12.59
N ARG A 76 -34.75 -1.77 11.26
CA ARG A 76 -33.53 -1.41 10.49
C ARG A 76 -32.97 -0.04 10.88
N ALA A 77 -33.81 0.99 10.93
CA ALA A 77 -33.38 2.34 11.28
C ALA A 77 -32.78 2.41 12.70
N GLY A 78 -33.39 1.70 13.66
CA GLY A 78 -32.85 1.59 15.03
C GLY A 78 -31.50 0.87 15.07
N ALA A 79 -31.35 -0.22 14.33
CA ALA A 79 -30.08 -0.95 14.23
C ALA A 79 -28.98 -0.11 13.58
N VAL A 80 -29.30 0.65 12.53
CA VAL A 80 -28.36 1.63 11.95
C VAL A 80 -27.96 2.66 12.99
N ALA A 81 -28.93 3.30 13.67
CA ALA A 81 -28.64 4.33 14.67
C ALA A 81 -27.73 3.82 15.79
N VAL A 82 -28.00 2.63 16.35
CA VAL A 82 -27.17 2.04 17.41
C VAL A 82 -25.75 1.76 16.93
N VAL A 83 -25.59 1.10 15.77
CA VAL A 83 -24.26 0.82 15.21
C VAL A 83 -23.49 2.12 14.95
N TYR A 84 -24.16 3.15 14.46
CA TYR A 84 -23.55 4.44 14.15
C TYR A 84 -23.14 5.22 15.40
N VAL A 85 -23.97 5.22 16.45
CA VAL A 85 -23.62 5.85 17.75
C VAL A 85 -22.39 5.17 18.34
N VAL A 86 -22.34 3.84 18.33
CA VAL A 86 -21.18 3.08 18.83
C VAL A 86 -19.94 3.41 18.00
N LEU A 87 -20.04 3.39 16.66
CA LEU A 87 -18.88 3.66 15.81
C LEU A 87 -18.40 5.10 15.93
N LEU A 88 -19.30 6.08 15.96
CA LEU A 88 -18.95 7.49 16.15
C LEU A 88 -18.33 7.72 17.52
N GLY A 89 -18.85 7.08 18.57
CA GLY A 89 -18.26 7.12 19.91
C GLY A 89 -16.84 6.55 19.93
N LEU A 90 -16.61 5.41 19.28
CA LEU A 90 -15.27 4.84 19.11
C LEU A 90 -14.36 5.75 18.29
N LEU A 91 -14.86 6.37 17.23
CA LEU A 91 -14.10 7.30 16.39
C LEU A 91 -13.70 8.56 17.17
N VAL A 92 -14.64 9.20 17.85
CA VAL A 92 -14.41 10.40 18.68
C VAL A 92 -13.48 10.07 19.85
N GLY A 93 -13.67 8.91 20.50
CA GLY A 93 -12.78 8.45 21.56
C GLY A 93 -11.37 8.16 21.04
N PHE A 94 -11.25 7.49 19.89
CA PHE A 94 -9.97 7.20 19.24
C PHE A 94 -9.27 8.51 18.85
N PHE A 95 -9.86 9.34 17.98
CA PHE A 95 -9.21 10.58 17.53
C PHE A 95 -9.06 11.61 18.66
N GLY A 96 -10.05 11.77 19.53
CA GLY A 96 -9.98 12.72 20.64
C GLY A 96 -8.94 12.37 21.70
N GLY A 97 -8.69 11.08 21.96
CA GLY A 97 -7.65 10.63 22.89
C GLY A 97 -6.28 10.47 22.24
N LEU A 98 -6.23 9.90 21.02
CA LEU A 98 -5.00 9.59 20.31
C LEU A 98 -4.34 10.83 19.71
N LEU A 99 -5.12 11.63 18.99
CA LEU A 99 -4.58 12.65 18.11
C LEU A 99 -3.80 13.72 18.87
N PRO A 100 -4.26 14.23 20.04
CA PRO A 100 -3.47 15.16 20.83
C PRO A 100 -2.14 14.56 21.30
N GLY A 101 -2.14 13.29 21.72
CA GLY A 101 -0.92 12.59 22.14
C GLY A 101 0.09 12.49 21.01
N VAL A 102 -0.34 11.96 19.86
CA VAL A 102 0.51 11.82 18.67
C VAL A 102 1.02 13.17 18.18
N ILE A 103 0.15 14.20 18.08
CA ILE A 103 0.58 15.54 17.66
C ILE A 103 1.56 16.12 18.67
N SER A 104 1.33 15.94 19.98
CA SER A 104 2.24 16.45 21.00
C SER A 104 3.60 15.75 20.95
N ASP A 105 3.63 14.43 20.69
CA ASP A 105 4.87 13.67 20.54
C ASP A 105 5.60 14.05 19.24
N LEU A 106 4.86 14.29 18.15
CA LEU A 106 5.41 14.78 16.89
C LEU A 106 5.92 16.23 17.00
N ALA A 107 5.22 17.08 17.75
CA ALA A 107 5.65 18.44 18.03
C ALA A 107 6.92 18.42 18.89
N ARG A 108 6.98 17.55 19.91
CA ARG A 108 8.19 17.31 20.70
C ARG A 108 9.34 16.81 19.85
N LEU A 109 9.09 15.89 18.90
CA LEU A 109 10.11 15.45 17.93
C LEU A 109 10.64 16.64 17.11
N SER A 110 9.75 17.50 16.62
CA SER A 110 10.15 18.69 15.87
C SER A 110 10.95 19.66 16.73
N GLU A 111 10.60 19.82 18.01
CA GLU A 111 11.31 20.69 18.96
C GLU A 111 12.65 20.10 19.42
N SER A 112 12.73 18.77 19.59
CA SER A 112 13.94 18.06 19.99
C SER A 112 14.81 17.65 18.80
N THR A 113 14.42 17.94 17.55
CA THR A 113 15.22 17.65 16.35
C THR A 113 16.63 18.23 16.44
N PRO A 114 16.87 19.49 16.90
CA PRO A 114 18.22 20.02 17.07
C PRO A 114 19.07 19.20 18.05
N GLU A 115 18.47 18.77 19.16
CA GLU A 115 19.12 17.95 20.18
C GLU A 115 19.36 16.51 19.69
N ALA A 116 18.41 15.94 18.95
CA ALA A 116 18.54 14.64 18.31
C ALA A 116 19.66 14.62 17.26
N VAL A 117 19.81 15.72 16.50
CA VAL A 117 20.92 15.92 15.55
C VAL A 117 22.26 15.99 16.28
N GLN A 118 22.33 16.70 17.41
CA GLN A 118 23.53 16.75 18.25
C GLN A 118 23.88 15.36 18.82
N THR A 119 22.88 14.63 19.36
CA THR A 119 23.07 13.29 19.92
C THR A 119 23.51 12.28 18.85
N LEU A 120 22.91 12.38 17.66
CA LEU A 120 23.29 11.59 16.51
C LEU A 120 24.75 11.87 16.13
N ASN A 121 25.15 13.14 16.13
CA ASN A 121 26.50 13.55 15.78
C ASN A 121 27.56 13.16 16.81
N ASP A 122 27.25 13.30 18.09
CA ASP A 122 28.22 13.20 19.18
C ASP A 122 28.32 11.79 19.75
N GLU A 123 27.22 11.02 19.74
CA GLU A 123 27.17 9.69 20.37
C GLU A 123 26.97 8.56 19.35
N TRP A 124 26.06 8.71 18.39
CA TRP A 124 25.70 7.61 17.49
C TRP A 124 26.66 7.48 16.31
N LEU A 125 27.00 8.58 15.65
CA LEU A 125 27.93 8.61 14.51
C LEU A 125 29.29 8.00 14.86
N PRO A 126 29.95 8.38 15.96
CA PRO A 126 31.26 7.82 16.30
C PRO A 126 31.20 6.33 16.63
N ARG A 127 30.13 5.86 17.29
CA ARG A 127 29.92 4.43 17.54
C ARG A 127 29.65 3.66 16.25
N ALA A 128 28.86 4.23 15.35
CA ALA A 128 28.56 3.63 14.06
C ALA A 128 29.79 3.58 13.16
N SER A 129 30.60 4.65 13.11
CA SER A 129 31.85 4.66 12.34
C SER A 129 32.83 3.64 12.91
N ALA A 130 33.00 3.58 14.24
CA ALA A 130 33.87 2.58 14.87
C ALA A 130 33.40 1.14 14.60
N TRP A 131 32.10 0.85 14.71
CA TRP A 131 31.54 -0.45 14.38
C TRP A 131 31.74 -0.78 12.88
N PHE A 132 31.48 0.17 12.00
CA PHE A 132 31.60 -0.01 10.55
C PHE A 132 33.06 -0.25 10.14
N GLU A 133 33.99 0.56 10.62
CA GLU A 133 35.44 0.41 10.40
C GLU A 133 35.95 -0.94 10.91
N SER A 134 35.43 -1.41 12.05
CA SER A 134 35.77 -2.74 12.59
C SER A 134 35.18 -3.90 11.79
N THR A 135 34.00 -3.71 11.19
CA THR A 135 33.26 -4.76 10.46
C THR A 135 33.73 -4.85 9.01
N PHE A 136 34.08 -3.73 8.40
CA PHE A 136 34.45 -3.60 6.98
C PHE A 136 35.77 -2.85 6.80
N PRO A 137 36.90 -3.43 7.24
CA PRO A 137 38.21 -2.80 7.07
C PRO A 137 38.55 -2.58 5.58
N GLY A 138 38.94 -1.36 5.21
CA GLY A 138 39.43 -1.01 3.87
C GLY A 138 38.38 -0.70 2.80
N LEU A 139 37.08 -0.66 3.16
CA LEU A 139 35.98 -0.37 2.21
C LEU A 139 35.80 1.14 1.94
N LEU A 140 36.23 1.98 2.88
CA LEU A 140 36.34 3.42 2.70
C LEU A 140 37.75 3.75 2.17
N PRO A 141 37.91 4.72 1.27
CA PRO A 141 39.23 5.18 0.87
C PRO A 141 39.94 5.74 2.10
N ALA A 142 40.89 4.97 2.66
CA ALA A 142 41.95 5.59 3.43
C ALA A 142 42.76 6.39 2.41
N GLU A 143 42.80 7.71 2.60
CA GLU A 143 43.54 8.67 1.77
C GLU A 143 42.93 8.94 0.39
N SER A 144 42.09 9.97 0.31
CA SER A 144 42.35 10.97 -0.72
C SER A 144 43.38 11.94 -0.16
N THR A 145 44.67 11.59 -0.23
CA THR A 145 45.70 12.63 -0.38
C THR A 145 45.20 13.52 -1.52
N PRO A 146 44.95 14.81 -1.32
CA PRO A 146 44.67 15.69 -2.45
C PRO A 146 45.90 15.56 -3.35
N ARG A 147 45.75 14.96 -4.53
CA ARG A 147 46.80 14.98 -5.56
C ARG A 147 47.07 16.45 -5.87
N GLY A 148 48.05 17.04 -5.19
CA GLY A 148 48.42 18.45 -5.32
C GLY A 148 48.93 19.12 -4.05
N VAL A 149 48.66 18.60 -2.85
CA VAL A 149 49.33 19.11 -1.64
C VAL A 149 50.49 18.17 -1.35
N GLN A 150 51.66 18.55 -1.85
CA GLN A 150 52.95 18.02 -1.43
C GLN A 150 52.92 17.87 0.09
N GLU A 151 53.41 16.76 0.63
CA GLU A 151 53.82 16.66 2.02
C GLU A 151 54.84 17.77 2.31
N SER A 152 54.39 19.00 2.54
CA SER A 152 55.08 19.88 3.47
C SER A 152 54.78 19.28 4.83
N ALA A 153 55.51 18.20 5.13
CA ALA A 153 55.76 17.81 6.49
C ALA A 153 56.12 19.08 7.24
N SER A 154 55.64 19.20 8.48
CA SER A 154 56.03 20.26 9.42
C SER A 154 57.53 20.13 9.74
N GLU A 155 58.37 20.33 8.74
CA GLU A 155 59.82 20.14 8.80
C GLU A 155 60.38 21.40 9.46
N LEU A 156 60.80 21.22 10.71
CA LEU A 156 61.46 22.25 11.47
C LEU A 156 62.85 22.46 10.87
N VAL A 157 63.00 23.43 9.97
CA VAL A 157 64.29 23.74 9.35
C VAL A 157 65.16 24.50 10.35
N VAL A 158 66.26 23.87 10.77
CA VAL A 158 67.25 24.48 11.68
C VAL A 158 68.54 24.72 10.92
N GLU A 159 68.87 25.98 10.67
CA GLU A 159 70.09 26.41 9.99
C GLU A 159 71.13 26.87 11.02
N PRO A 160 72.34 26.28 11.07
CA PRO A 160 73.43 26.82 11.88
C PRO A 160 73.96 28.12 11.26
N LEU A 161 74.22 29.13 12.11
CA LEU A 161 74.86 30.39 11.73
C LEU A 161 76.35 30.35 12.05
N ASP A 162 77.14 31.15 11.32
CA ASP A 162 78.60 31.20 11.42
C ASP A 162 79.13 31.64 12.80
N ASP A 163 78.27 32.21 13.65
CA ASP A 163 78.56 32.61 15.02
C ASP A 163 78.29 31.51 16.06
N GLY A 164 77.89 30.31 15.63
CA GLY A 164 77.54 29.17 16.47
C GLY A 164 76.11 29.21 17.01
N SER A 165 75.30 30.21 16.62
CA SER A 165 73.86 30.22 16.89
C SER A 165 73.09 29.41 15.84
N TYR A 166 71.81 29.13 16.07
CA TYR A 166 70.94 28.41 15.13
C TYR A 166 69.71 29.26 14.82
N ARG A 167 69.34 29.35 13.53
CA ARG A 167 68.06 29.91 13.09
C ARG A 167 67.08 28.76 12.90
N VAL A 168 65.98 28.83 13.62
CA VAL A 168 64.85 27.89 13.49
C VAL A 168 63.77 28.60 12.69
N ASP A 169 63.46 28.11 11.47
CA ASP A 169 62.35 28.63 10.69
C ASP A 169 61.05 27.92 11.09
N LEU A 170 60.08 28.68 11.58
CA LEU A 170 58.77 28.21 12.02
C LEU A 170 57.66 28.56 11.01
N ARG A 171 57.99 29.20 9.88
CA ARG A 171 57.01 29.75 8.94
C ARG A 171 56.19 28.67 8.21
N GLU A 172 56.75 27.48 8.02
CA GLU A 172 56.08 26.35 7.37
C GLU A 172 55.40 25.40 8.39
N LEU A 173 55.44 25.73 9.68
CA LEU A 173 54.79 24.92 10.71
C LEU A 173 53.30 25.30 10.81
N HIS A 174 52.44 24.44 10.24
CA HIS A 174 50.99 24.52 10.44
C HIS A 174 50.64 24.06 11.87
N LEU A 175 50.42 25.02 12.76
CA LEU A 175 50.13 24.80 14.18
C LEU A 175 48.70 25.27 14.51
N GLU A 176 47.92 24.41 15.15
CA GLU A 176 46.65 24.79 15.75
C GLU A 176 46.83 25.11 17.23
N VAL A 177 46.20 26.20 17.69
CA VAL A 177 46.27 26.66 19.07
C VAL A 177 44.91 26.47 19.74
N HIS A 178 44.85 25.63 20.76
CA HIS A 178 43.63 25.37 21.52
C HIS A 178 43.78 25.87 22.97
N ASP A 179 42.76 26.55 23.48
CA ASP A 179 42.70 26.95 24.89
C ASP A 179 42.23 25.76 25.75
N SER A 180 43.06 25.36 26.72
CA SER A 180 42.80 24.24 27.62
C SER A 180 42.55 24.71 29.05
N GLY A 181 41.74 25.78 29.21
CA GLY A 181 41.17 26.19 30.50
C GLY A 181 42.21 26.45 31.60
N GLY A 182 43.38 26.96 31.19
CA GLY A 182 44.56 27.09 32.06
C GLY A 182 45.88 27.32 31.29
N GLY A 183 45.85 27.28 29.96
CA GLY A 183 46.99 27.56 29.08
C GLY A 183 46.65 27.26 27.62
N TRP A 184 47.52 27.70 26.72
CA TRP A 184 47.41 27.46 25.29
C TRP A 184 48.20 26.20 24.92
N VAL A 185 47.54 25.22 24.30
CA VAL A 185 48.17 24.03 23.75
C VAL A 185 48.37 24.25 22.25
N ILE A 186 49.63 24.25 21.82
CA ILE A 186 50.03 24.43 20.42
C ILE A 186 50.44 23.06 19.90
N GLN A 187 49.75 22.55 18.88
CA GLN A 187 49.99 21.22 18.32
C GLN A 187 50.02 21.25 16.78
N PRO A 188 50.75 20.34 16.12
CA PRO A 188 50.74 20.22 14.67
C PRO A 188 49.31 19.98 14.17
N ASP A 189 48.93 20.69 13.10
CA ASP A 189 47.65 20.49 12.41
C ASP A 189 47.55 19.03 11.97
N ARG A 190 46.71 18.24 12.65
CA ARG A 190 46.59 16.82 12.32
C ARG A 190 45.86 16.73 10.98
N PRO A 191 46.36 15.96 10.00
CA PRO A 191 45.67 15.78 8.74
C PRO A 191 44.24 15.31 9.04
N ARG A 192 43.26 16.08 8.57
CA ARG A 192 41.83 15.85 8.73
C ARG A 192 41.54 14.44 8.19
N GLN A 193 41.47 13.45 9.07
CA GLN A 193 41.09 12.10 8.67
C GLN A 193 39.61 12.15 8.32
N ASP A 194 39.31 12.11 7.03
CA ASP A 194 37.96 11.97 6.49
C ASP A 194 37.42 10.57 6.84
N SER A 195 37.10 10.37 8.12
CA SER A 195 36.34 9.21 8.59
C SER A 195 34.92 9.29 8.04
N PHE A 196 34.25 8.15 7.90
CA PHE A 196 32.81 8.11 7.56
C PHE A 196 31.99 9.02 8.48
N GLY A 197 32.36 9.10 9.76
CA GLY A 197 31.76 10.02 10.73
C GLY A 197 31.89 11.49 10.33
N ALA A 198 33.03 11.92 9.78
CA ALA A 198 33.23 13.31 9.35
C ALA A 198 32.35 13.68 8.14
N ILE A 199 32.23 12.79 7.15
CA ILE A 199 31.38 13.02 5.96
C ILE A 199 29.90 13.11 6.36
N VAL A 200 29.44 12.17 7.21
CA VAL A 200 28.04 12.18 7.67
C VAL A 200 27.77 13.38 8.57
N ARG A 201 28.72 13.77 9.42
CA ARG A 201 28.63 14.97 10.28
C ARG A 201 28.48 16.24 9.46
N ASP A 202 29.29 16.41 8.42
CA ASP A 202 29.24 17.59 7.56
C ASP A 202 27.92 17.65 6.75
N LEU A 203 27.44 16.49 6.28
CA LEU A 203 26.13 16.40 5.60
C LEU A 203 24.96 16.71 6.53
N VAL A 204 25.00 16.24 7.78
CA VAL A 204 23.96 16.50 8.79
C VAL A 204 24.00 17.96 9.24
N ALA A 205 25.19 18.53 9.45
CA ALA A 205 25.35 19.93 9.83
C ALA A 205 24.90 20.89 8.72
N SER A 206 25.23 20.60 7.46
CA SER A 206 24.83 21.42 6.31
C SER A 206 23.34 21.33 5.97
N LYS A 207 22.64 20.28 6.42
CA LYS A 207 21.19 20.08 6.20
C LYS A 207 20.35 20.14 7.48
N GLY A 208 20.92 20.54 8.61
CA GLY A 208 20.21 20.57 9.90
C GLY A 208 18.96 21.44 9.87
N ASP A 209 19.06 22.63 9.29
CA ASP A 209 17.92 23.55 9.14
C ASP A 209 16.86 22.99 8.20
N GLU A 210 17.24 22.36 7.08
CA GLU A 210 16.31 21.68 6.17
C GLU A 210 15.58 20.51 6.86
N LEU A 211 16.29 19.76 7.73
CA LEU A 211 15.73 18.65 8.51
C LEU A 211 14.69 19.15 9.52
N THR A 212 14.97 20.25 10.22
CA THR A 212 14.02 20.84 11.17
C THR A 212 12.77 21.39 10.47
N GLU A 213 12.93 22.05 9.33
CA GLU A 213 11.79 22.53 8.54
C GLU A 213 10.95 21.37 8.00
N ALA A 214 11.60 20.31 7.50
CA ALA A 214 10.92 19.09 7.04
C ALA A 214 10.15 18.40 8.16
N ALA A 215 10.71 18.34 9.37
CA ALA A 215 10.02 17.81 10.55
C ALA A 215 8.76 18.63 10.86
N ALA A 216 8.87 19.95 10.94
CA ALA A 216 7.73 20.84 11.21
C ALA A 216 6.65 20.77 10.11
N ALA A 217 7.06 20.70 8.85
CA ALA A 217 6.15 20.50 7.70
C ALA A 217 5.42 19.15 7.80
N THR A 218 6.10 18.10 8.25
CA THR A 218 5.50 16.79 8.49
C THR A 218 4.43 16.86 9.58
N VAL A 219 4.71 17.52 10.72
CA VAL A 219 3.72 17.70 11.79
C VAL A 219 2.48 18.43 11.27
N ARG A 220 2.65 19.57 10.59
CA ARG A 220 1.52 20.31 9.99
C ARG A 220 0.75 19.44 8.99
N GLY A 221 1.47 18.72 8.13
CA GLY A 221 0.91 17.80 7.16
C GLY A 221 0.02 16.75 7.81
N VAL A 222 0.49 16.12 8.89
CA VAL A 222 -0.30 15.14 9.69
C VAL A 222 -1.56 15.79 10.26
N VAL A 223 -1.47 16.97 10.87
CA VAL A 223 -2.64 17.67 11.42
C VAL A 223 -3.68 17.97 10.34
N THR A 224 -3.24 18.57 9.23
CA THR A 224 -4.14 18.91 8.11
C THR A 224 -4.71 17.67 7.43
N GLY A 225 -3.91 16.61 7.28
CA GLY A 225 -4.31 15.36 6.67
C GLY A 225 -5.35 14.62 7.50
N VAL A 226 -5.18 14.57 8.83
CA VAL A 226 -6.18 14.00 9.73
C VAL A 226 -7.47 14.82 9.72
N ALA A 227 -7.40 16.15 9.74
CA ALA A 227 -8.58 17.00 9.67
C ALA A 227 -9.36 16.79 8.35
N ALA A 228 -8.65 16.70 7.22
CA ALA A 228 -9.23 16.41 5.91
C ALA A 228 -9.87 15.01 5.89
N PHE A 229 -9.14 14.00 6.36
CA PHE A 229 -9.64 12.63 6.48
C PHE A 229 -10.93 12.58 7.32
N LEU A 230 -10.96 13.22 8.49
CA LEU A 230 -12.14 13.26 9.35
C LEU A 230 -13.33 13.93 8.67
N THR A 231 -13.09 15.04 7.96
CA THR A 231 -14.14 15.75 7.21
C THR A 231 -14.75 14.85 6.15
N ASP A 232 -13.92 14.24 5.31
CA ASP A 232 -14.38 13.35 4.24
C ASP A 232 -15.00 12.07 4.80
N PHE A 233 -14.44 11.54 5.88
CA PHE A 233 -14.96 10.36 6.58
C PHE A 233 -16.35 10.63 7.14
N VAL A 234 -16.58 11.77 7.81
CA VAL A 234 -17.91 12.15 8.34
C VAL A 234 -18.93 12.26 7.21
N LEU A 235 -18.57 12.88 6.09
CA LEU A 235 -19.46 12.97 4.93
C LEU A 235 -19.80 11.59 4.37
N ALA A 236 -18.80 10.74 4.17
CA ALA A 236 -19.02 9.39 3.68
C ALA A 236 -19.82 8.54 4.68
N PHE A 237 -19.60 8.74 5.98
CA PHE A 237 -20.36 8.08 7.03
C PHE A 237 -21.83 8.50 7.01
N LEU A 238 -22.11 9.80 6.84
CA LEU A 238 -23.48 10.29 6.64
C LEU A 238 -24.14 9.62 5.43
N VAL A 239 -23.43 9.55 4.29
CA VAL A 239 -23.95 8.89 3.09
C VAL A 239 -24.18 7.39 3.32
N ALA A 240 -23.26 6.72 4.01
CA ALA A 240 -23.41 5.32 4.39
C ALA A 240 -24.68 5.08 5.21
N ALA A 241 -25.04 5.99 6.12
CA ALA A 241 -26.24 5.87 6.93
C ALA A 241 -27.49 5.85 6.05
N PHE A 242 -27.58 6.79 5.12
CA PHE A 242 -28.69 6.87 4.15
C PHE A 242 -28.75 5.62 3.28
N VAL A 243 -27.61 5.19 2.72
CA VAL A 243 -27.53 3.97 1.90
C VAL A 243 -27.98 2.74 2.69
N LEU A 244 -27.59 2.63 3.97
CA LEU A 244 -27.88 1.47 4.79
C LEU A 244 -29.35 1.40 5.25
N VAL A 245 -29.96 2.55 5.52
CA VAL A 245 -31.41 2.65 5.82
C VAL A 245 -32.24 2.31 4.59
N ASP A 246 -31.89 2.88 3.43
CA ASP A 246 -32.65 2.75 2.18
C ASP A 246 -32.16 1.62 1.25
N LEU A 247 -31.29 0.72 1.73
CA LEU A 247 -30.63 -0.29 0.89
C LEU A 247 -31.61 -1.11 0.04
N ASP A 248 -32.69 -1.60 0.66
CA ASP A 248 -33.73 -2.36 -0.05
C ASP A 248 -34.43 -1.52 -1.13
N ARG A 249 -34.66 -0.23 -0.85
CA ARG A 249 -35.31 0.69 -1.78
C ARG A 249 -34.41 0.98 -2.98
N ILE A 250 -33.12 1.19 -2.72
CA ILE A 250 -32.08 1.37 -3.73
C ILE A 250 -31.98 0.12 -4.62
N GLN A 251 -31.92 -1.07 -4.03
CA GLN A 251 -31.85 -2.33 -4.79
C GLN A 251 -33.10 -2.54 -5.67
N ARG A 252 -34.30 -2.27 -5.16
CA ARG A 252 -35.55 -2.34 -5.95
C ARG A 252 -35.55 -1.35 -7.10
N PHE A 253 -35.08 -0.12 -6.86
CA PHE A 253 -34.97 0.90 -7.91
C PHE A 253 -33.98 0.48 -9.00
N ILE A 254 -32.78 0.00 -8.64
CA ILE A 254 -31.79 -0.49 -9.62
C ILE A 254 -32.37 -1.64 -10.47
N ARG A 255 -33.04 -2.62 -9.83
CA ARG A 255 -33.70 -3.73 -10.55
C ARG A 255 -34.84 -3.27 -11.47
N SER A 256 -35.46 -2.12 -11.18
CA SER A 256 -36.53 -1.55 -12.02
C SER A 256 -36.00 -0.88 -13.30
N LEU A 257 -34.77 -0.37 -13.27
CA LEU A 257 -34.11 0.26 -14.44
C LEU A 257 -33.69 -0.76 -15.51
N ILE A 258 -33.51 -2.03 -15.12
CA ILE A 258 -33.03 -3.08 -16.02
C ILE A 258 -34.19 -3.86 -16.63
N PRO A 259 -34.24 -4.01 -17.98
CA PRO A 259 -35.25 -4.82 -18.66
C PRO A 259 -35.31 -6.26 -18.13
N PRO A 260 -36.51 -6.89 -18.07
CA PRO A 260 -36.69 -8.22 -17.49
C PRO A 260 -35.74 -9.29 -18.04
N ARG A 261 -35.39 -9.21 -19.33
CA ARG A 261 -34.48 -10.13 -20.03
C ARG A 261 -33.04 -10.15 -19.50
N HIS A 262 -32.62 -9.13 -18.76
CA HIS A 262 -31.25 -8.99 -18.23
C HIS A 262 -31.20 -9.01 -16.69
N ARG A 263 -32.32 -9.28 -16.00
CA ARG A 263 -32.36 -9.29 -14.53
C ARG A 263 -31.56 -10.43 -13.92
N GLU A 264 -31.61 -11.61 -14.52
CA GLU A 264 -30.80 -12.76 -14.11
C GLU A 264 -29.31 -12.47 -14.27
N GLN A 265 -28.92 -11.85 -15.39
CA GLN A 265 -27.55 -11.40 -15.64
C GLN A 265 -27.05 -10.38 -14.61
N LEU A 266 -27.92 -9.44 -14.19
CA LEU A 266 -27.60 -8.51 -13.11
C LEU A 266 -27.39 -9.26 -11.77
N GLY A 267 -28.24 -10.26 -11.47
CA GLY A 267 -28.12 -11.08 -10.27
C GLY A 267 -26.76 -11.78 -10.20
N GLU A 268 -26.38 -12.47 -11.27
CA GLU A 268 -25.07 -13.15 -11.37
C GLU A 268 -23.89 -12.18 -11.17
N LEU A 269 -23.98 -10.97 -11.75
CA LEU A 269 -22.93 -9.97 -11.60
C LEU A 269 -22.85 -9.43 -10.16
N ILE A 270 -23.99 -9.14 -9.54
CA ILE A 270 -24.05 -8.65 -8.15
C ILE A 270 -23.52 -9.72 -7.19
N GLU A 271 -23.91 -10.98 -7.36
CA GLU A 271 -23.41 -12.09 -6.54
C GLU A 271 -21.90 -12.25 -6.69
N GLY A 272 -21.37 -12.19 -7.92
CA GLY A 272 -19.91 -12.24 -8.13
C GLY A 272 -19.17 -11.05 -7.52
N ILE A 273 -19.78 -9.85 -7.49
CA ILE A 273 -19.20 -8.68 -6.82
C ILE A 273 -19.23 -8.87 -5.31
N ASP A 274 -20.35 -9.35 -4.76
CA ASP A 274 -20.51 -9.62 -3.33
C ASP A 274 -19.48 -10.65 -2.83
N GLU A 275 -19.30 -11.75 -3.56
CA GLU A 275 -18.30 -12.78 -3.21
C GLU A 275 -16.86 -12.22 -3.21
N GLY A 276 -16.49 -11.46 -4.25
CA GLY A 276 -15.17 -10.83 -4.34
C GLY A 276 -14.92 -9.81 -3.22
N MET A 277 -15.90 -8.92 -2.99
CA MET A 277 -15.86 -7.90 -1.95
C MET A 277 -15.82 -8.50 -0.55
N ALA A 278 -16.66 -9.50 -0.27
CA ALA A 278 -16.71 -10.18 1.03
C ALA A 278 -15.36 -10.82 1.37
N GLY A 279 -14.70 -11.46 0.40
CA GLY A 279 -13.37 -12.04 0.58
C GLY A 279 -12.32 -11.00 0.93
N VAL A 280 -12.23 -9.91 0.15
CA VAL A 280 -11.28 -8.81 0.37
C VAL A 280 -11.52 -8.14 1.73
N VAL A 281 -12.77 -7.78 2.03
CA VAL A 281 -13.12 -7.08 3.27
C VAL A 281 -12.81 -7.91 4.51
N ARG A 282 -13.24 -9.18 4.53
CA ARG A 282 -12.97 -10.08 5.66
C ARG A 282 -11.47 -10.34 5.82
N GLY A 283 -10.77 -10.50 4.71
CA GLY A 283 -9.33 -10.69 4.70
C GLY A 283 -8.59 -9.50 5.29
N GLN A 284 -8.95 -8.28 4.86
CA GLN A 284 -8.32 -7.06 5.36
C GLN A 284 -8.56 -6.83 6.85
N ILE A 285 -9.78 -7.07 7.34
CA ILE A 285 -10.08 -6.97 8.77
C ILE A 285 -9.22 -7.95 9.58
N LEU A 286 -9.07 -9.19 9.11
CA LEU A 286 -8.23 -10.19 9.77
C LEU A 286 -6.75 -9.76 9.77
N ILE A 287 -6.24 -9.25 8.65
CA ILE A 287 -4.87 -8.74 8.54
C ILE A 287 -4.65 -7.57 9.50
N CYS A 288 -5.57 -6.61 9.58
CA CYS A 288 -5.49 -5.49 10.52
C CYS A 288 -5.40 -5.98 11.98
N LEU A 289 -6.22 -6.97 12.33
CA LEU A 289 -6.22 -7.55 13.67
C LEU A 289 -4.90 -8.27 13.98
N VAL A 290 -4.41 -9.08 13.04
CA VAL A 290 -3.13 -9.81 13.19
C VAL A 290 -1.97 -8.83 13.30
N ASN A 291 -1.86 -7.86 12.38
CA ASN A 291 -0.80 -6.85 12.39
C ASN A 291 -0.84 -5.99 13.65
N GLY A 292 -2.03 -5.54 14.06
CA GLY A 292 -2.20 -4.81 15.31
C GLY A 292 -1.74 -5.62 16.53
N THR A 293 -2.10 -6.89 16.58
CA THR A 293 -1.69 -7.79 17.67
C THR A 293 -0.18 -8.02 17.67
N LEU A 294 0.43 -8.29 16.51
CA LEU A 294 1.88 -8.47 16.39
C LEU A 294 2.64 -7.19 16.71
N ALA A 295 2.13 -6.03 16.27
CA ALA A 295 2.69 -4.73 16.61
C ALA A 295 2.63 -4.48 18.13
N TYR A 296 1.49 -4.77 18.78
CA TYR A 296 1.35 -4.66 20.23
C TYR A 296 2.35 -5.54 20.98
N ILE A 297 2.50 -6.79 20.56
CA ILE A 297 3.46 -7.73 21.15
C ILE A 297 4.88 -7.17 21.03
N GLY A 298 5.29 -6.71 19.84
CA GLY A 298 6.61 -6.11 19.62
C GLY A 298 6.85 -4.88 20.48
N LEU A 299 5.92 -3.92 20.43
CA LEU A 299 5.99 -2.68 21.20
C LEU A 299 6.13 -2.95 22.71
N ARG A 300 5.36 -3.92 23.24
CA ARG A 300 5.42 -4.30 24.65
C ARG A 300 6.69 -5.08 24.98
N LEU A 301 7.16 -5.95 24.09
CA LEU A 301 8.38 -6.75 24.25
C LEU A 301 9.62 -5.85 24.35
N PHE A 302 9.68 -4.80 23.52
CA PHE A 302 10.82 -3.86 23.49
C PHE A 302 10.64 -2.66 24.44
N GLY A 303 9.55 -2.62 25.21
CA GLY A 303 9.32 -1.59 26.22
C GLY A 303 9.02 -0.20 25.66
N VAL A 304 8.44 -0.11 24.46
CA VAL A 304 8.04 1.17 23.86
C VAL A 304 6.81 1.70 24.58
N HIS A 305 6.86 2.96 25.01
CA HIS A 305 5.74 3.63 25.67
C HIS A 305 4.52 3.67 24.75
N TYR A 306 3.33 3.69 25.35
CA TYR A 306 2.06 3.75 24.62
C TYR A 306 1.84 2.57 23.65
N SER A 307 2.41 1.39 23.95
CA SER A 307 2.35 0.19 23.10
C SER A 307 0.96 -0.17 22.56
N LEU A 308 -0.09 -0.13 23.40
CA LEU A 308 -1.47 -0.41 22.97
C LEU A 308 -1.96 0.63 21.95
N LEU A 309 -1.68 1.91 22.21
CA LEU A 309 -2.08 3.03 21.38
C LEU A 309 -1.45 2.93 19.99
N LEU A 310 -0.13 2.74 19.95
CA LEU A 310 0.64 2.59 18.71
C LEU A 310 0.23 1.33 17.93
N ALA A 311 -0.09 0.23 18.62
CA ALA A 311 -0.59 -0.96 17.97
C ALA A 311 -1.97 -0.77 17.32
N MET A 312 -2.85 0.02 17.95
CA MET A 312 -4.13 0.39 17.35
C MET A 312 -3.94 1.28 16.12
N ILE A 313 -2.97 2.19 16.13
CA ILE A 313 -2.58 2.98 14.95
C ILE A 313 -2.08 2.04 13.83
N ALA A 314 -1.20 1.10 14.17
CA ALA A 314 -0.69 0.12 13.22
C ALA A 314 -1.81 -0.72 12.60
N ALA A 315 -2.75 -1.18 13.42
CA ALA A 315 -3.93 -1.91 12.97
C ALA A 315 -4.81 -1.07 12.02
N LEU A 316 -5.03 0.21 12.37
CA LEU A 316 -5.84 1.13 11.59
C LEU A 316 -5.21 1.41 10.23
N PHE A 317 -3.92 1.74 10.18
CA PHE A 317 -3.25 2.00 8.92
C PHE A 317 -3.09 0.73 8.07
N SER A 318 -2.96 -0.44 8.70
CA SER A 318 -2.94 -1.74 8.01
C SER A 318 -4.22 -2.04 7.21
N VAL A 319 -5.26 -1.21 7.25
CA VAL A 319 -6.40 -1.30 6.32
C VAL A 319 -5.97 -1.14 4.86
N VAL A 320 -4.87 -0.43 4.60
CA VAL A 320 -4.27 -0.31 3.26
C VAL A 320 -3.04 -1.21 3.20
N PRO A 321 -3.03 -2.29 2.41
CA PRO A 321 -1.86 -3.14 2.24
C PRO A 321 -0.63 -2.36 1.76
N VAL A 322 0.54 -2.74 2.27
CA VAL A 322 1.85 -2.12 1.98
C VAL A 322 1.98 -0.68 2.49
N ALA A 323 1.10 0.24 2.10
CA ALA A 323 1.15 1.64 2.52
C ALA A 323 0.89 1.80 4.02
N GLY A 324 0.00 0.98 4.59
CA GLY A 324 -0.39 1.05 5.99
C GLY A 324 0.76 0.90 6.98
N ILE A 325 1.61 -0.11 6.76
CA ILE A 325 2.79 -0.34 7.59
C ILE A 325 3.79 0.81 7.47
N LEU A 326 4.00 1.34 6.27
CA LEU A 326 4.94 2.45 6.05
C LEU A 326 4.51 3.68 6.85
N VAL A 327 3.22 4.03 6.79
CA VAL A 327 2.67 5.17 7.53
C VAL A 327 2.69 4.91 9.04
N ALA A 328 2.34 3.70 9.49
CA ALA A 328 2.37 3.33 10.91
C ALA A 328 3.79 3.30 11.51
N THR A 329 4.81 3.02 10.70
CA THR A 329 6.20 2.94 11.16
C THR A 329 6.71 4.29 11.65
N ILE A 330 6.24 5.41 11.07
CA ILE A 330 6.67 6.77 11.45
C ILE A 330 6.40 7.05 12.93
N PRO A 331 5.15 7.04 13.44
CA PRO A 331 4.88 7.29 14.84
C PRO A 331 5.46 6.19 15.74
N ILE A 332 5.49 4.93 15.29
CA ILE A 332 6.07 3.83 16.06
C ILE A 332 7.57 4.05 16.32
N MET A 333 8.31 4.38 15.27
CA MET A 333 9.74 4.61 15.35
C MET A 333 10.04 5.91 16.08
N GLY A 334 9.25 6.96 15.87
CA GLY A 334 9.38 8.22 16.59
C GLY A 334 9.31 8.01 18.11
N VAL A 335 8.29 7.30 18.60
CA VAL A 335 8.16 7.00 20.03
C VAL A 335 9.22 6.00 20.49
N ALA A 336 9.60 5.01 19.68
CA ALA A 336 10.62 4.03 20.02
C ALA A 336 12.04 4.64 20.12
N LEU A 337 12.33 5.70 19.37
CA LEU A 337 13.58 6.46 19.49
C LEU A 337 13.58 7.36 20.73
N LEU A 338 12.44 7.98 21.04
CA LEU A 338 12.30 8.86 22.21
C LEU A 338 12.16 8.12 23.54
N SER A 339 11.66 6.88 23.53
CA SER A 339 11.50 6.04 24.73
C SER A 339 12.83 5.50 25.27
N GLY A 340 13.95 6.19 24.99
CA GLY A 340 15.32 5.75 25.24
C GLY A 340 15.56 5.32 26.69
N ASP A 341 15.42 4.00 26.93
CA ASP A 341 16.00 3.32 28.07
C ASP A 341 17.11 2.40 27.55
N VAL A 342 18.35 2.75 27.89
CA VAL A 342 19.56 1.97 27.66
C VAL A 342 19.42 0.64 28.43
N GLY A 343 19.08 -0.44 27.73
CA GLY A 343 18.73 -1.69 28.42
C GLY A 343 18.57 -2.89 27.51
N LEU A 344 19.64 -3.23 26.78
CA LEU A 344 20.07 -4.59 26.42
C LEU A 344 21.57 -4.46 26.16
N SER A 345 22.35 -4.75 27.20
CA SER A 345 23.77 -4.45 27.41
C SER A 345 24.74 -5.21 26.48
N GLY A 346 24.56 -5.07 25.17
CA GLY A 346 25.45 -5.65 24.16
C GLY A 346 25.23 -5.15 22.72
N LEU A 347 24.10 -4.50 22.41
CA LEU A 347 23.86 -3.89 21.09
C LEU A 347 23.79 -2.38 21.26
N ALA A 348 24.75 -1.65 20.69
CA ALA A 348 24.85 -0.18 20.73
C ALA A 348 23.63 0.57 20.13
N PHE A 349 22.67 -0.16 19.52
CA PHE A 349 21.41 0.30 18.89
C PHE A 349 20.14 -0.42 19.42
N GLY A 350 20.24 -1.16 20.54
CA GLY A 350 19.45 -2.35 20.87
C GLY A 350 17.92 -2.32 20.66
N LYS A 351 17.18 -1.36 21.24
CA LYS A 351 15.69 -1.42 21.29
C LYS A 351 15.01 -0.91 20.02
N SER A 352 15.40 0.25 19.51
CA SER A 352 14.78 0.85 18.31
C SER A 352 15.15 0.04 17.06
N ALA A 353 16.38 -0.47 16.96
CA ALA A 353 16.78 -1.38 15.89
C ALA A 353 16.07 -2.75 15.99
N ALA A 354 15.89 -3.29 17.20
CA ALA A 354 15.10 -4.52 17.38
C ALA A 354 13.62 -4.29 17.02
N MET A 355 13.06 -3.12 17.36
CA MET A 355 11.70 -2.75 16.97
C MET A 355 11.57 -2.61 15.45
N LEU A 356 12.55 -1.97 14.79
CA LEU A 356 12.58 -1.90 13.33
C LEU A 356 12.66 -3.30 12.71
N GLY A 357 13.55 -4.16 13.22
CA GLY A 357 13.65 -5.56 12.79
C GLY A 357 12.32 -6.31 12.98
N TRP A 358 11.63 -6.08 14.08
CA TRP A 358 10.31 -6.68 14.34
C TRP A 358 9.24 -6.18 13.36
N LEU A 359 9.21 -4.87 13.04
CA LEU A 359 8.31 -4.33 12.02
C LEU A 359 8.59 -4.93 10.64
N VAL A 360 9.86 -5.11 10.29
CA VAL A 360 10.26 -5.80 9.05
C VAL A 360 9.76 -7.25 9.05
N VAL A 361 9.88 -7.97 10.18
CA VAL A 361 9.34 -9.34 10.32
C VAL A 361 7.83 -9.36 10.13
N ILE A 362 7.09 -8.42 10.74
CA ILE A 362 5.64 -8.30 10.53
C ILE A 362 5.34 -8.10 9.04
N HIS A 363 6.07 -7.22 8.37
CA HIS A 363 5.84 -6.93 6.96
C HIS A 363 6.15 -8.14 6.05
N LEU A 364 7.26 -8.84 6.30
CA LEU A 364 7.61 -10.06 5.58
C LEU A 364 6.57 -11.15 5.80
N PHE A 365 6.06 -11.29 7.02
CA PHE A 365 4.98 -12.23 7.34
C PHE A 365 3.67 -11.85 6.65
N GLU A 366 3.32 -10.56 6.61
CA GLU A 366 2.15 -10.07 5.88
C GLU A 366 2.25 -10.38 4.38
N ALA A 367 3.35 -9.96 3.76
CA ALA A 367 3.55 -10.08 2.32
C ALA A 367 3.67 -11.54 1.86
N SER A 368 4.34 -12.38 2.66
CA SER A 368 4.69 -13.75 2.25
C SER A 368 3.67 -14.79 2.70
N TYR A 369 2.93 -14.55 3.79
CA TYR A 369 2.04 -15.55 4.38
C TYR A 369 0.59 -15.07 4.53
N LEU A 370 0.37 -13.89 5.12
CA LEU A 370 -1.00 -13.40 5.34
C LEU A 370 -1.71 -13.10 4.01
N ASN A 371 -1.13 -12.27 3.14
CA ASN A 371 -1.76 -11.86 1.89
C ASN A 371 -2.13 -13.05 0.98
N PRO A 372 -1.21 -14.00 0.69
CA PRO A 372 -1.55 -15.15 -0.14
C PRO A 372 -2.57 -16.10 0.50
N LYS A 373 -2.52 -16.31 1.82
CA LYS A 373 -3.38 -17.29 2.49
C LYS A 373 -4.77 -16.75 2.81
N ILE A 374 -4.87 -15.44 3.09
CA ILE A 374 -6.10 -14.78 3.50
C ILE A 374 -6.86 -14.23 2.28
N ILE A 375 -6.14 -13.61 1.33
CA ILE A 375 -6.76 -12.94 0.17
C ILE A 375 -6.64 -13.77 -1.11
N GLY A 376 -5.71 -14.72 -1.19
CA GLY A 376 -5.28 -15.38 -2.43
C GLY A 376 -6.32 -16.16 -3.25
N ILE A 377 -7.53 -16.38 -2.75
CA ILE A 377 -8.65 -16.97 -3.52
C ILE A 377 -9.61 -15.88 -4.04
N ALA A 378 -9.77 -14.78 -3.30
CA ALA A 378 -10.71 -13.70 -3.61
C ALA A 378 -10.11 -12.59 -4.49
N SER A 379 -8.78 -12.46 -4.56
CA SER A 379 -8.12 -11.46 -5.38
C SER A 379 -6.92 -12.04 -6.13
N ASN A 380 -7.14 -12.84 -7.19
CA ASN A 380 -6.10 -13.15 -8.19
C ASN A 380 -5.66 -11.87 -8.97
N ILE A 381 -5.37 -10.80 -8.24
CA ILE A 381 -4.91 -9.50 -8.71
C ILE A 381 -3.40 -9.59 -8.66
N HIS A 382 -2.77 -9.53 -9.82
CA HIS A 382 -1.33 -9.49 -9.92
C HIS A 382 -0.78 -8.31 -9.07
N PRO A 383 0.33 -8.46 -8.32
CA PRO A 383 0.86 -7.40 -7.45
C PRO A 383 1.03 -6.05 -8.14
N VAL A 384 1.39 -6.04 -9.43
CA VAL A 384 1.49 -4.83 -10.25
C VAL A 384 0.13 -4.13 -10.43
N VAL A 385 -0.96 -4.89 -10.60
CA VAL A 385 -2.32 -4.32 -10.73
C VAL A 385 -2.76 -3.74 -9.38
N LEU A 386 -2.42 -4.39 -8.27
CA LEU A 386 -2.65 -3.88 -6.93
C LEU A 386 -1.90 -2.55 -6.71
N LEU A 387 -0.60 -2.50 -7.04
CA LEU A 387 0.22 -1.29 -6.93
C LEU A 387 -0.34 -0.16 -7.80
N PHE A 388 -0.71 -0.46 -9.05
CA PHE A 388 -1.34 0.50 -9.94
C PHE A 388 -2.67 1.02 -9.39
N ALA A 389 -3.52 0.15 -8.83
CA ALA A 389 -4.78 0.55 -8.22
C ALA A 389 -4.56 1.46 -7.00
N LEU A 390 -3.55 1.18 -6.16
CA LEU A 390 -3.20 2.02 -5.02
C LEU A 390 -2.71 3.40 -5.47
N LEU A 391 -1.79 3.47 -6.43
CA LEU A 391 -1.29 4.73 -6.99
C LEU A 391 -2.41 5.54 -7.66
N ALA A 392 -3.23 4.89 -8.49
CA ALA A 392 -4.36 5.53 -9.15
C ALA A 392 -5.41 6.01 -8.13
N GLY A 393 -5.68 5.22 -7.09
CA GLY A 393 -6.57 5.60 -5.99
C GLY A 393 -6.06 6.84 -5.26
N PHE A 394 -4.78 6.84 -4.89
CA PHE A 394 -4.14 7.97 -4.21
C PHE A 394 -4.24 9.27 -5.03
N GLU A 395 -3.99 9.22 -6.34
CA GLU A 395 -4.13 10.41 -7.20
C GLU A 395 -5.58 10.87 -7.39
N VAL A 396 -6.53 9.93 -7.37
CA VAL A 396 -7.94 10.25 -7.57
C VAL A 396 -8.57 10.89 -6.34
N ALA A 397 -8.22 10.39 -5.15
CA ALA A 397 -8.94 10.64 -3.90
C ALA A 397 -8.06 10.69 -2.64
N GLY A 398 -6.74 10.80 -2.78
CA GLY A 398 -5.81 10.81 -1.66
C GLY A 398 -5.86 9.54 -0.82
N VAL A 399 -5.78 9.69 0.49
CA VAL A 399 -5.78 8.58 1.46
C VAL A 399 -7.05 7.73 1.37
N LEU A 400 -8.22 8.32 1.10
CA LEU A 400 -9.46 7.56 0.92
C LEU A 400 -9.42 6.70 -0.34
N GLY A 401 -8.76 7.17 -1.39
CA GLY A 401 -8.55 6.40 -2.62
C GLY A 401 -7.68 5.17 -2.41
N LEU A 402 -6.70 5.22 -1.50
CA LEU A 402 -5.90 4.06 -1.13
C LEU A 402 -6.74 2.96 -0.48
N VAL A 403 -7.67 3.33 0.41
CA VAL A 403 -8.60 2.38 1.05
C VAL A 403 -9.56 1.77 0.04
N LEU A 404 -10.04 2.57 -0.92
CA LEU A 404 -10.96 2.12 -1.97
C LEU A 404 -10.30 1.33 -3.10
N ALA A 405 -8.98 1.42 -3.26
CA ALA A 405 -8.26 0.84 -4.40
C ALA A 405 -8.55 -0.64 -4.58
N ILE A 406 -8.53 -1.42 -3.50
CA ILE A 406 -8.69 -2.89 -3.55
C ILE A 406 -10.15 -3.28 -3.80
N PRO A 407 -11.14 -2.76 -3.05
CA PRO A 407 -12.55 -2.97 -3.36
C PRO A 407 -12.90 -2.63 -4.82
N VAL A 408 -12.45 -1.48 -5.30
CA VAL A 408 -12.72 -1.03 -6.67
C VAL A 408 -12.03 -1.96 -7.68
N ALA A 409 -10.77 -2.34 -7.45
CA ALA A 409 -10.06 -3.29 -8.31
C ALA A 409 -10.78 -4.66 -8.36
N SER A 410 -11.29 -5.15 -7.23
CA SER A 410 -12.08 -6.38 -7.16
C SER A 410 -13.37 -6.29 -7.99
N VAL A 411 -14.14 -5.20 -7.82
CA VAL A 411 -15.37 -4.96 -8.61
C VAL A 411 -15.08 -4.89 -10.11
N VAL A 412 -14.02 -4.16 -10.50
CA VAL A 412 -13.60 -4.03 -11.90
C VAL A 412 -13.18 -5.39 -12.46
N GLN A 413 -12.37 -6.16 -11.72
CA GLN A 413 -11.92 -7.47 -12.13
C GLN A 413 -13.11 -8.43 -12.34
N THR A 414 -14.04 -8.48 -11.39
CA THR A 414 -15.25 -9.30 -11.52
C THR A 414 -16.07 -8.90 -12.75
N GLY A 415 -16.22 -7.60 -13.00
CA GLY A 415 -16.89 -7.10 -14.21
C GLY A 415 -16.21 -7.53 -15.51
N VAL A 416 -14.87 -7.48 -15.56
CA VAL A 416 -14.09 -7.93 -16.73
C VAL A 416 -14.22 -9.43 -16.95
N ILE A 417 -14.13 -10.23 -15.88
CA ILE A 417 -14.30 -11.70 -15.95
C ILE A 417 -15.71 -12.04 -16.44
N TYR A 418 -16.74 -11.37 -15.91
CA TYR A 418 -18.12 -11.53 -16.34
C TYR A 418 -18.31 -11.19 -17.83
N ALA A 419 -17.77 -10.06 -18.27
CA ALA A 419 -17.83 -9.64 -19.68
C ALA A 419 -17.11 -10.65 -20.60
N ARG A 420 -15.95 -11.17 -20.20
CA ARG A 420 -15.19 -12.18 -20.96
C ARG A 420 -15.94 -13.50 -21.05
N LYS A 421 -16.54 -13.98 -19.95
CA LYS A 421 -17.35 -15.21 -19.93
C LYS A 421 -18.49 -15.09 -20.96
N ARG A 422 -19.16 -13.94 -21.01
CA ARG A 422 -20.25 -13.69 -21.95
C ARG A 422 -19.79 -13.58 -23.41
N ALA A 423 -18.67 -12.92 -23.68
CA ALA A 423 -18.11 -12.83 -25.02
C ALA A 423 -17.75 -14.20 -25.62
N ASN A 424 -17.33 -15.15 -24.77
CA ASN A 424 -16.98 -16.51 -25.19
C ASN A 424 -18.20 -17.43 -25.42
N VAL A 425 -19.34 -17.20 -24.75
CA VAL A 425 -20.57 -17.98 -24.97
C VAL A 425 -21.18 -17.73 -26.36
N GLY A 426 -20.86 -16.60 -27.01
CA GLY A 426 -21.32 -16.26 -28.36
C GLY A 426 -20.55 -16.93 -29.51
N ARG A 427 -19.44 -17.65 -29.26
CA ARG A 427 -18.72 -18.38 -30.31
C ARG A 427 -19.27 -19.82 -30.42
N PRO A 428 -19.89 -20.21 -31.56
CA PRO A 428 -20.31 -21.60 -31.74
C PRO A 428 -19.08 -22.49 -31.64
N ARG A 429 -19.08 -23.38 -30.64
CA ARG A 429 -18.06 -24.40 -30.44
C ARG A 429 -18.01 -25.21 -31.75
N LYS A 430 -16.96 -25.01 -32.56
CA LYS A 430 -16.74 -25.78 -33.79
C LYS A 430 -16.76 -27.25 -33.41
N ARG A 431 -17.89 -27.90 -33.66
CA ARG A 431 -18.08 -29.32 -33.50
C ARG A 431 -17.13 -29.93 -34.53
N THR A 432 -16.00 -30.44 -34.08
CA THR A 432 -15.09 -31.21 -34.92
C THR A 432 -15.87 -32.41 -35.42
N THR A 433 -16.38 -32.30 -36.65
CA THR A 433 -17.10 -33.33 -37.36
C THR A 433 -16.11 -34.45 -37.66
N ARG A 434 -15.88 -35.35 -36.71
CA ARG A 434 -15.21 -36.62 -36.96
C ARG A 434 -16.25 -37.55 -37.58
N ARG A 435 -16.55 -37.35 -38.86
CA ARG A 435 -17.37 -38.26 -39.65
C ARG A 435 -16.78 -38.38 -41.05
N GLY A 436 -16.32 -39.60 -41.38
CA GLY A 436 -16.03 -39.99 -42.75
C GLY A 436 -14.61 -40.50 -42.99
N LEU A 437 -14.29 -41.69 -42.48
CA LEU A 437 -13.40 -42.64 -43.16
C LEU A 437 -13.84 -44.05 -42.75
N ARG A 438 -14.92 -44.50 -43.38
CA ARG A 438 -15.27 -45.91 -43.53
C ARG A 438 -15.56 -46.13 -45.00
N SER A 439 -14.66 -46.84 -45.66
CA SER A 439 -14.83 -47.61 -46.89
C SER A 439 -13.49 -48.34 -47.10
N ALA A 440 -13.35 -49.63 -47.40
CA ALA A 440 -14.17 -50.83 -47.37
C ALA A 440 -13.22 -51.97 -47.84
N SER A 441 -13.17 -53.12 -47.17
CA SER A 441 -12.96 -54.45 -47.79
C SER A 441 -12.88 -55.56 -46.73
N HIS A 442 -13.77 -56.55 -46.88
CA HIS A 442 -13.99 -57.81 -46.13
C HIS A 442 -12.90 -58.88 -46.45
N PRO A 443 -12.96 -60.16 -45.98
CA PRO A 443 -13.68 -60.81 -44.86
C PRO A 443 -12.88 -61.89 -44.06
N ALA A 444 -13.53 -62.48 -43.04
CA ALA A 444 -13.53 -63.90 -42.64
C ALA A 444 -12.85 -64.37 -41.33
N ALA A 445 -13.72 -64.95 -40.47
CA ALA A 445 -13.59 -66.19 -39.69
C ALA A 445 -12.79 -66.28 -38.36
N GLY A 446 -13.41 -66.96 -37.38
CA GLY A 446 -12.79 -67.56 -36.19
C GLY A 446 -13.22 -66.89 -34.88
N SER A 447 -14.28 -67.34 -34.20
CA SER A 447 -14.26 -68.39 -33.16
C SER A 447 -13.45 -68.02 -31.91
N GLY A 448 -14.11 -67.98 -30.74
CA GLY A 448 -13.43 -68.14 -29.44
C GLY A 448 -13.87 -67.20 -28.31
N SER A 449 -14.78 -67.69 -27.48
CA SER A 449 -14.72 -67.65 -26.01
C SER A 449 -14.77 -66.29 -25.25
N ARG A 450 -15.87 -66.09 -24.50
CA ARG A 450 -15.90 -65.36 -23.21
C ARG A 450 -15.21 -66.22 -22.11
N PRO A 451 -15.17 -65.80 -20.82
CA PRO A 451 -14.56 -64.61 -20.19
C PRO A 451 -13.66 -65.02 -18.98
N VAL A 452 -12.77 -64.17 -18.45
CA VAL A 452 -12.16 -64.40 -17.12
C VAL A 452 -11.96 -63.07 -16.36
N LEU A 453 -12.51 -63.02 -15.14
CA LEU A 453 -12.29 -62.06 -14.05
C LEU A 453 -10.83 -62.03 -13.60
N VAL A 454 -10.34 -60.92 -13.01
CA VAL A 454 -9.64 -60.92 -11.70
C VAL A 454 -9.60 -59.47 -11.17
N ASP A 455 -9.90 -59.37 -9.88
CA ASP A 455 -10.01 -58.22 -8.97
C ASP A 455 -8.67 -57.54 -8.56
N ASP A 456 -8.84 -56.44 -7.79
CA ASP A 456 -7.94 -55.84 -6.77
C ASP A 456 -6.65 -55.14 -7.26
N GLU A 457 -6.19 -53.99 -6.73
CA GLU A 457 -6.54 -53.10 -5.62
C GLU A 457 -5.75 -51.76 -5.84
N PRO A 458 -5.94 -50.70 -5.02
CA PRO A 458 -5.38 -49.37 -5.23
C PRO A 458 -4.00 -49.16 -4.56
N LYS A 459 -3.29 -48.07 -4.90
CA LYS A 459 -2.44 -47.33 -3.93
C LYS A 459 -1.94 -45.99 -4.45
N GLU A 460 -2.31 -44.97 -3.68
CA GLU A 460 -1.59 -43.73 -3.35
C GLU A 460 -0.12 -44.00 -2.95
N PRO A 461 0.77 -42.99 -2.86
CA PRO A 461 0.61 -41.78 -2.03
C PRO A 461 0.75 -40.43 -2.74
#